data_AF-A0A8G1VYY4-F1
#
_entry.id   AF-A0A8G1VYY4-F1
#
_cell.length_a   1.000
_cell.length_b   1.000
_cell.length_c   1.000
_cell.angle_alpha   90.00
_cell.angle_beta   90.00
_cell.angle_gamma   90.00
#
_symmetry.space_group_name_H-M   'P 1'
#
loop_
_entity.id
_entity.type
_entity.pdbx_description
1 polymer ?
#
loop_
_entity_poly.entity_id
_entity_poly.type
_entity_poly.pdbx_seq_one_letter_code
_entity_poly.pdbx_strand_id
1 'polypeptide(L)'
;MKTSTILAILDAASCAVAIRCTQGMTYCGTSLVKKGNYTQDMQTALQREGIAPSSHQLLDSLYLCTADEDYLIYRATCRRGVCQDNGVNRDDICIGTEELPEEQGLDLDLDQGQEQEQEQDFGMGQDQNAQNAVSSSSIG
;
A
#
# COMPACT_ATOMS: atom_id res chain seq x y z
N MET A 1 10.48 72.96 0.81
CA MET A 1 9.49 71.87 0.79
C MET A 1 10.19 70.63 0.25
N LYS A 2 10.26 69.53 1.00
CA LYS A 2 10.93 68.29 0.59
C LYS A 2 9.86 67.20 0.42
N THR A 3 9.63 66.74 -0.81
CA THR A 3 8.71 65.64 -1.11
C THR A 3 9.49 64.33 -1.17
N SER A 4 9.35 63.50 -0.15
CA SER A 4 9.85 62.11 -0.19
C SER A 4 8.84 61.25 -0.94
N THR A 5 9.22 60.78 -2.12
CA THR A 5 8.45 59.82 -2.92
C THR A 5 8.72 58.41 -2.39
N ILE A 6 7.70 57.76 -1.83
CA ILE A 6 7.75 56.35 -1.42
C ILE A 6 7.31 55.52 -2.63
N LEU A 7 8.24 54.73 -3.19
CA LEU A 7 7.92 53.70 -4.20
C LEU A 7 7.36 52.48 -3.46
N ALA A 8 6.06 52.22 -3.61
CA ALA A 8 5.44 50.97 -3.15
C ALA A 8 5.66 49.89 -4.22
N ILE A 9 6.43 48.87 -3.88
CA ILE A 9 6.65 47.70 -4.72
C ILE A 9 5.44 46.78 -4.50
N LEU A 10 4.57 46.67 -5.51
CA LEU A 10 3.42 45.77 -5.49
C LEU A 10 3.91 44.37 -5.87
N ASP A 11 4.08 43.52 -4.87
CA ASP A 11 4.42 42.10 -5.07
C ASP A 11 3.21 41.40 -5.71
N ALA A 12 3.28 41.15 -7.01
CA ALA A 12 2.27 40.39 -7.73
C ALA A 12 2.44 38.91 -7.37
N ALA A 13 1.73 38.46 -6.33
CA ALA A 13 1.62 37.05 -6.00
C ALA A 13 0.93 36.32 -7.17
N SER A 14 1.73 35.63 -7.99
CA SER A 14 1.24 34.77 -9.07
C SER A 14 0.52 33.56 -8.47
N CYS A 15 -0.80 33.66 -8.31
CA CYS A 15 -1.64 32.52 -7.97
C CYS A 15 -1.65 31.54 -9.15
N ALA A 16 -0.82 30.50 -9.08
CA ALA A 16 -0.92 29.37 -9.99
C ALA A 16 -2.28 28.69 -9.78
N VAL A 17 -3.20 28.87 -10.73
CA VAL A 17 -4.47 28.16 -10.72
C VAL A 17 -4.19 26.73 -11.14
N ALA A 18 -4.07 25.81 -10.18
CA ALA A 18 -3.97 24.39 -10.47
C ALA A 18 -5.23 23.95 -11.23
N ILE A 19 -5.07 23.22 -12.33
CA ILE A 19 -6.20 22.63 -13.07
C ILE A 19 -6.82 21.57 -12.16
N ARG A 20 -7.90 21.94 -11.47
CA ARG A 20 -8.62 21.05 -10.56
C ARG A 20 -9.39 19.98 -11.36
N CYS A 21 -9.60 18.81 -10.76
CA CYS A 21 -10.53 17.82 -11.26
C CYS A 21 -11.94 18.40 -11.23
N THR A 22 -12.83 17.91 -12.09
CA THR A 22 -14.21 18.40 -12.09
C THR A 22 -14.93 17.78 -10.91
N GLN A 23 -15.44 18.62 -10.01
CA GLN A 23 -16.18 18.15 -8.82
C GLN A 23 -17.33 17.24 -9.22
N GLY A 24 -17.50 16.14 -8.48
CA GLY A 24 -18.56 15.15 -8.70
C GLY A 24 -18.20 14.08 -9.73
N MET A 25 -17.09 14.25 -10.46
CA MET A 25 -16.63 13.27 -11.45
C MET A 25 -15.68 12.26 -10.81
N THR A 26 -15.75 11.03 -11.30
CA THR A 26 -14.84 9.94 -10.96
C THR A 26 -13.74 9.83 -12.01
N TYR A 27 -12.50 9.72 -11.55
CA TYR A 27 -11.32 9.61 -12.41
C TYR A 27 -10.50 8.38 -12.06
N CYS A 28 -9.93 7.74 -13.08
CA CYS A 28 -8.81 6.85 -12.92
C CYS A 28 -7.60 7.62 -12.39
N GLY A 29 -6.78 6.98 -11.55
CA GLY A 29 -5.53 7.57 -11.11
C GLY A 29 -4.61 7.97 -12.27
N THR A 30 -4.58 7.19 -13.35
CA THR A 30 -3.88 7.56 -14.60
C THR A 30 -4.40 8.86 -15.21
N SER A 31 -5.71 9.09 -15.23
CA SER A 31 -6.34 10.31 -15.72
C SER A 31 -5.98 11.52 -14.85
N LEU A 32 -5.96 11.34 -13.53
CA LEU A 32 -5.56 12.38 -12.59
C LEU A 32 -4.09 12.80 -12.78
N VAL A 33 -3.17 11.85 -12.93
CA VAL A 33 -1.75 12.14 -13.20
C VAL A 33 -1.57 12.94 -14.50
N LYS A 34 -2.34 12.63 -15.54
CA LYS A 34 -2.33 13.42 -16.79
C LYS A 34 -2.87 14.84 -16.59
N LYS A 35 -3.83 15.01 -15.67
CA LYS A 35 -4.48 16.29 -15.40
C LYS A 35 -3.63 17.22 -14.53
N GLY A 36 -2.82 16.67 -13.62
CA GLY A 36 -1.97 17.45 -12.74
C GLY A 36 -1.31 16.63 -11.62
N ASN A 37 -0.85 17.33 -10.58
CA ASN A 37 -0.11 16.73 -9.47
C ASN A 37 -1.05 16.20 -8.37
N TYR A 38 -1.76 15.10 -8.64
CA TYR A 38 -2.70 14.46 -7.70
C TYR A 38 -2.08 13.31 -6.89
N THR A 39 -0.79 13.01 -7.08
CA THR A 39 -0.16 11.83 -6.47
C THR A 39 -0.29 11.83 -4.95
N GLN A 40 -0.09 12.97 -4.31
CA GLN A 40 -0.20 13.11 -2.85
C GLN A 40 -1.66 12.97 -2.37
N ASP A 41 -2.61 13.53 -3.11
CA ASP A 41 -4.04 13.42 -2.78
C ASP A 41 -4.52 11.96 -2.91
N MET A 42 -4.08 11.25 -3.95
CA MET A 42 -4.36 9.83 -4.14
C MET A 42 -3.74 8.97 -3.02
N GLN A 43 -2.50 9.26 -2.62
CA GLN A 43 -1.87 8.57 -1.48
C GLN A 43 -2.65 8.80 -0.19
N THR A 44 -3.09 10.03 0.06
CA THR A 44 -3.88 10.37 1.24
C THR A 44 -5.23 9.66 1.22
N ALA A 45 -5.90 9.63 0.07
CA ALA A 45 -7.17 8.92 -0.10
C ALA A 45 -7.03 7.41 0.18
N LEU A 46 -5.97 6.77 -0.32
CA LEU A 46 -5.70 5.35 -0.03
C LEU A 46 -5.37 5.11 1.46
N GLN A 47 -4.59 5.99 2.07
CA GLN A 47 -4.23 5.88 3.49
C GLN A 47 -5.44 6.01 4.41
N ARG A 48 -6.43 6.85 4.06
CA ARG A 48 -7.69 6.95 4.82
C ARG A 48 -8.45 5.63 4.87
N GLU A 49 -8.34 4.82 3.82
CA GLU A 49 -8.92 3.47 3.73
C GLU A 49 -8.00 2.37 4.29
N GLY A 50 -6.84 2.73 4.84
CA GLY A 50 -5.84 1.77 5.32
C GLY A 50 -5.11 1.00 4.20
N ILE A 51 -5.20 1.46 2.95
CA ILE A 51 -4.57 0.81 1.79
C ILE A 51 -3.16 1.35 1.61
N ALA A 52 -2.17 0.45 1.59
CA ALA A 52 -0.78 0.81 1.30
C ALA A 52 -0.64 1.28 -0.17
N PRO A 53 -0.12 2.49 -0.43
CA PRO A 53 0.00 3.01 -1.78
C PRO A 53 1.08 2.23 -2.57
N SER A 54 0.67 1.65 -3.69
CA SER A 54 1.55 1.07 -4.71
C SER A 54 1.22 1.69 -6.06
N SER A 55 2.07 1.50 -7.08
CA SER A 55 1.77 2.01 -8.43
C SER A 55 0.43 1.52 -8.96
N HIS A 56 0.06 0.27 -8.65
CA HIS A 56 -1.25 -0.29 -9.01
C HIS A 56 -2.39 0.43 -8.28
N GLN A 57 -2.27 0.55 -6.95
CA GLN A 57 -3.29 1.21 -6.13
C GLN A 57 -3.45 2.70 -6.50
N LEU A 58 -2.38 3.36 -6.89
CA LEU A 58 -2.44 4.76 -7.29
C LEU A 58 -3.04 4.93 -8.68
N LEU A 59 -2.58 4.18 -9.67
CA LEU A 59 -2.89 4.45 -11.07
C LEU A 59 -4.15 3.75 -11.58
N ASP A 60 -4.44 2.55 -11.10
CA ASP A 60 -5.57 1.73 -11.55
C ASP A 60 -6.81 1.87 -10.65
N SER A 61 -6.81 2.79 -9.69
CA SER A 61 -7.97 3.05 -8.83
C SER A 61 -8.85 4.19 -9.34
N LEU A 62 -10.12 4.14 -8.95
CA LEU A 62 -11.13 5.16 -9.15
C LEU A 62 -11.17 6.10 -7.94
N TYR A 63 -11.16 7.41 -8.22
CA TYR A 63 -11.24 8.46 -7.23
C TYR A 63 -12.36 9.44 -7.59
N LEU A 64 -13.26 9.71 -6.65
CA LEU A 64 -14.25 10.78 -6.78
C LEU A 64 -13.60 12.12 -6.44
N CYS A 65 -13.69 13.08 -7.36
CA CYS A 65 -13.28 14.45 -7.13
C CYS A 65 -14.31 15.20 -6.28
N THR A 66 -13.87 15.79 -5.18
CA THR A 66 -14.71 16.60 -4.30
C THR A 66 -14.20 18.03 -4.17
N ALA A 67 -15.06 18.94 -3.70
CA ALA A 67 -14.65 20.29 -3.30
C ALA A 67 -14.32 20.39 -1.81
N ASP A 68 -14.42 19.26 -1.10
CA ASP A 68 -14.21 19.18 0.34
C ASP A 68 -12.71 19.17 0.68
N GLU A 69 -12.41 19.20 1.98
CA GLU A 69 -11.04 19.16 2.52
C GLU A 69 -10.26 17.92 2.07
N ASP A 70 -10.98 16.88 1.68
CA ASP A 70 -10.41 15.60 1.30
C ASP A 70 -9.92 15.54 -0.15
N TYR A 71 -10.34 16.49 -1.02
CA TYR A 71 -10.06 16.67 -2.46
C TYR A 71 -10.37 15.47 -3.38
N LEU A 72 -9.98 14.26 -2.97
CA LEU A 72 -10.24 12.99 -3.62
C LEU A 72 -10.75 11.98 -2.59
N ILE A 73 -11.79 11.24 -2.96
CA ILE A 73 -12.29 10.09 -2.20
C ILE A 73 -12.01 8.83 -3.00
N TYR A 74 -11.32 7.86 -2.41
CA TYR A 74 -11.12 6.55 -3.01
C TYR A 74 -12.45 5.81 -3.20
N ARG A 75 -12.64 5.13 -4.33
CA ARG A 75 -13.86 4.36 -4.62
C ARG A 75 -13.61 2.88 -4.75
N ALA A 76 -12.66 2.49 -5.58
CA ALA A 76 -12.32 1.09 -5.85
C ALA A 76 -10.98 1.01 -6.58
N THR A 77 -10.33 -0.14 -6.49
CA THR A 77 -9.14 -0.47 -7.29
C THR A 77 -9.57 -1.38 -8.43
N CYS A 78 -9.40 -0.94 -9.67
CA CYS A 78 -9.63 -1.81 -10.83
C CYS A 78 -8.51 -2.85 -10.94
N ARG A 79 -8.72 -3.90 -11.75
CA ARG A 79 -7.58 -4.75 -12.17
C ARG A 79 -6.54 -3.92 -12.93
N ARG A 80 -5.29 -4.40 -12.96
CA ARG A 80 -4.20 -3.68 -13.64
C ARG A 80 -4.55 -3.39 -15.10
N GLY A 81 -4.47 -2.13 -15.50
CA GLY A 81 -4.67 -1.71 -16.89
C GLY A 81 -6.11 -1.73 -17.37
N VAL A 82 -7.10 -1.96 -16.49
CA VAL A 82 -8.53 -1.95 -16.88
C VAL A 82 -9.29 -0.73 -16.37
N CYS A 83 -8.60 0.24 -15.78
CA CYS A 83 -9.21 1.55 -15.50
C CYS A 83 -9.26 2.36 -16.80
N GLN A 84 -10.47 2.63 -17.30
CA GLN A 84 -10.70 3.30 -18.57
C GLN A 84 -11.09 4.77 -18.37
N ASP A 85 -10.27 5.66 -18.96
CA ASP A 85 -10.60 7.06 -19.17
C ASP A 85 -11.73 7.17 -20.20
N ASN A 86 -12.90 7.61 -19.75
CA ASN A 86 -14.07 7.76 -20.63
C ASN A 86 -14.09 9.12 -21.35
N GLY A 87 -13.11 9.99 -21.11
CA GLY A 87 -12.96 11.28 -21.75
C GLY A 87 -13.68 12.41 -21.01
N VAL A 88 -13.67 13.59 -21.65
CA VAL A 88 -14.07 14.85 -21.01
C VAL A 88 -15.52 14.81 -20.53
N ASN A 89 -15.73 15.21 -19.27
CA ASN A 89 -17.04 15.26 -18.60
C ASN A 89 -17.77 13.92 -18.55
N ARG A 90 -17.04 12.81 -18.52
CA ARG A 90 -17.58 11.47 -18.27
C ARG A 90 -16.80 10.81 -17.14
N ASP A 91 -17.49 10.00 -16.33
CA ASP A 91 -16.86 9.26 -15.26
C ASP A 91 -16.00 8.14 -15.83
N ASP A 92 -14.80 7.98 -15.29
CA ASP A 92 -13.94 6.85 -15.58
C ASP A 92 -14.49 5.58 -14.90
N ILE A 93 -14.21 4.43 -15.50
CA ILE A 93 -14.78 3.14 -15.05
C ILE A 93 -13.72 2.04 -15.04
N CYS A 94 -13.94 1.01 -14.22
CA CYS A 94 -13.26 -0.27 -14.37
C CYS A 94 -13.96 -1.07 -15.47
N ILE A 95 -13.25 -1.48 -16.52
CA ILE A 95 -13.78 -2.39 -17.54
C ILE A 95 -13.43 -3.85 -17.24
N GLY A 96 -14.34 -4.74 -17.64
CA GLY A 96 -14.18 -6.18 -17.43
C GLY A 96 -14.45 -6.59 -15.98
N THR A 97 -15.64 -6.30 -15.46
CA THR A 97 -16.18 -6.82 -14.18
C THR A 97 -16.50 -8.32 -14.22
N GLU A 98 -15.77 -9.10 -15.00
CA GLU A 98 -15.84 -10.56 -14.96
C GLU A 98 -14.75 -11.00 -13.98
N GLU A 99 -15.09 -10.93 -12.69
CA GLU A 99 -14.42 -11.71 -11.66
C GLU A 99 -14.94 -13.15 -11.80
N LEU A 100 -14.10 -14.02 -12.34
CA LEU A 100 -14.10 -15.42 -11.93
C LEU A 100 -13.87 -15.43 -10.41
N PRO A 101 -14.66 -16.18 -9.64
CA PRO A 101 -14.61 -16.17 -8.19
C PRO A 101 -13.23 -16.58 -7.69
N GLU A 102 -12.82 -15.93 -6.61
CA GLU A 102 -11.63 -16.28 -5.84
C GLU A 102 -11.69 -17.76 -5.43
N GLU A 103 -10.93 -18.61 -6.13
CA GLU A 103 -10.61 -19.94 -5.61
C GLU A 103 -9.61 -19.77 -4.46
N GLN A 104 -10.14 -19.46 -3.28
CA GLN A 104 -9.46 -19.54 -2.00
C GLN A 104 -10.22 -20.53 -1.11
N GLY A 105 -10.00 -21.81 -1.38
CA GLY A 105 -10.35 -22.92 -0.51
C GLY A 105 -9.36 -24.03 -0.78
N LEU A 106 -8.19 -23.96 -0.15
CA LEU A 106 -7.28 -25.10 -0.08
C LEU A 106 -7.86 -26.07 0.96
N ASP A 107 -8.57 -27.07 0.47
CA ASP A 107 -8.92 -28.29 1.19
C ASP A 107 -7.64 -29.00 1.64
N LEU A 108 -7.32 -28.88 2.92
CA LEU A 108 -6.47 -29.83 3.64
C LEU A 108 -7.21 -30.26 4.91
N ASP A 109 -8.27 -31.02 4.70
CA ASP A 109 -8.76 -31.98 5.69
C ASP A 109 -7.72 -33.10 5.83
N LEU A 110 -6.91 -33.05 6.89
CA LEU A 110 -6.12 -34.18 7.37
C LEU A 110 -6.40 -34.37 8.86
N ASP A 111 -7.51 -35.06 9.10
CA ASP A 111 -7.84 -35.74 10.34
C ASP A 111 -7.28 -37.18 10.32
N GLN A 112 -6.96 -37.70 11.52
CA GLN A 112 -6.39 -39.01 11.93
C GLN A 112 -4.95 -38.90 12.47
N GLY A 113 -4.62 -39.26 13.71
CA GLY A 113 -5.39 -39.83 14.82
C GLY A 113 -4.42 -40.31 15.93
N GLN A 114 -4.84 -40.11 17.18
CA GLN A 114 -4.61 -40.95 18.37
C GLN A 114 -3.17 -41.35 18.80
N GLU A 115 -2.71 -40.68 19.86
CA GLU A 115 -2.32 -41.25 21.17
C GLU A 115 -2.04 -42.78 21.23
N GLN A 116 -0.78 -43.19 21.46
CA GLN A 116 -0.45 -44.32 22.33
C GLN A 116 0.89 -44.08 23.05
N GLU A 117 0.79 -44.10 24.38
CA GLU A 117 1.86 -44.14 25.35
C GLU A 117 2.69 -45.42 25.19
N GLN A 118 4.01 -45.32 25.29
CA GLN A 118 4.86 -46.42 25.74
C GLN A 118 5.93 -45.88 26.68
N GLU A 119 5.57 -45.88 27.95
CA GLU A 119 6.52 -46.06 29.04
C GLU A 119 7.27 -47.37 28.84
N GLN A 120 8.61 -47.30 28.90
CA GLN A 120 9.58 -48.33 29.28
C GLN A 120 10.95 -47.84 28.78
N ASP A 121 12.07 -47.90 29.50
CA ASP A 121 12.41 -48.47 30.79
C ASP A 121 13.91 -48.13 30.96
N PHE A 122 14.37 -48.10 32.21
CA PHE A 122 15.77 -48.09 32.62
C PHE A 122 16.62 -46.81 32.50
N GLY A 123 16.39 -45.91 33.47
CA GLY A 123 17.51 -45.23 34.12
C GLY A 123 18.17 -46.15 35.16
N MET A 124 19.37 -46.64 34.88
CA MET A 124 20.30 -47.05 35.94
C MET A 124 21.33 -45.94 36.13
N GLY A 125 21.31 -45.35 37.32
CA GLY A 125 22.41 -44.51 37.79
C GLY A 125 23.59 -45.33 38.30
N GLN A 126 24.67 -44.59 38.58
CA GLN A 126 25.83 -44.97 39.38
C GLN A 126 26.79 -45.92 38.64
N ASP A 127 28.11 -45.72 38.62
CA ASP A 127 28.94 -44.99 39.56
C ASP A 127 30.38 -44.98 39.01
N GLN A 128 31.20 -44.04 39.51
CA GLN A 128 32.66 -44.20 39.66
C GLN A 128 33.51 -44.13 38.37
N ASN A 129 34.75 -43.64 38.34
CA ASN A 129 35.65 -42.98 39.28
C ASN A 129 36.94 -42.74 38.47
N ALA A 130 37.63 -41.64 38.77
CA ALA A 130 39.08 -41.49 38.69
C ALA A 130 39.85 -41.69 37.35
N GLN A 131 40.41 -40.55 36.93
CA GLN A 131 41.86 -40.28 36.83
C GLN A 131 42.64 -40.74 35.59
N ASN A 132 43.54 -39.82 35.20
CA ASN A 132 44.71 -39.95 34.34
C ASN A 132 44.43 -40.04 32.82
N ALA A 133 45.19 -39.39 31.94
CA ALA A 133 46.32 -38.48 32.07
C ALA A 133 46.67 -37.97 30.64
N VAL A 134 47.13 -36.72 30.57
CA VAL A 134 48.24 -36.24 29.72
C VAL A 134 48.05 -36.23 28.19
N SER A 135 47.85 -34.99 27.72
CA SER A 135 48.63 -34.24 26.72
C SER A 135 49.13 -34.94 25.44
N SER A 136 48.76 -34.37 24.30
CA SER A 136 49.70 -34.01 23.21
C SER A 136 49.07 -33.00 22.25
N SER A 137 49.56 -31.76 22.30
CA SER A 137 49.39 -30.72 21.29
C SER A 137 50.66 -29.86 21.30
N SER A 138 51.04 -29.34 20.12
CA SER A 138 52.30 -28.64 19.74
C SER A 138 53.45 -29.58 19.35
N ILE A 139 53.99 -29.62 18.12
CA ILE A 139 54.30 -28.61 17.09
C ILE A 139 55.21 -27.50 17.62
N GLY A 140 56.48 -27.52 17.18
CA GLY A 140 57.38 -26.36 17.13
C GLY A 140 58.27 -26.15 18.33
#